data_AF-A0A4R6C001-F1
#
_entry.id   AF-A0A4R6C001-F1
#
_cell.length_a   1.000
_cell.length_b   1.000
_cell.length_c   1.000
_cell.angle_alpha   90.00
_cell.angle_beta   90.00
_cell.angle_gamma   90.00
#
_symmetry.space_group_name_H-M   'P 1'
#
loop_
_entity.id
_entity.type
_entity.pdbx_description
1 polymer ?
#
loop_
_entity_poly.entity_id
_entity_poly.type
_entity_poly.pdbx_seq_one_letter_code
_entity_poly.pdbx_strand_id
1 'polypeptide(L)'
;MNNNDLVHIQLQSNKKGHSGRKIPLSRQQIIENEHNQLEPHEYFFLLDPELAEKYNGKIPSGSTPKTLLKTAKQFYKEVTKIQNENDKRKNYYLLGSLHNSDGSPVTREDNRLPDEITFIFRALLLIGLKHRTLDRKPRAYNSWLSYFGFINYQLLKDQILYYDDKKIKIKQDDNKEIFVNEINYILNKLFNYKVTKRDIAYNQEVETVLTSSELVNNFNIYISRILDLLNYQLKQSLFRLEKDKMIEVNAVKIGIEVKPFTVKNKAGIEVTKYREVGHVELSNDEWHALAELQIRLKDELNLHDYNNYQLFKNKRYRKHLKKVLQKEGLKTDATHRYFDKVYTAYSIIRMFTNKELENYLDNNIKLKEYYLLELHELIYKFRIEQDRSLDNKLSNYKKNNIKRLENEYQEMINAPKGEERRIGKPIDMKAFYTNQYEAKIFNSKLYSDYIFKMKDILLTDRHKDELEQKLIHDPQHVKKLK
;
A
#
# COMPACT_ATOMS: atom_id res chain seq x y z
N MET A 1 -40.32 -5.24 11.99
CA MET A 1 -39.21 -6.21 11.82
C MET A 1 -38.32 -6.12 13.04
N ASN A 2 -38.05 -7.25 13.71
CA ASN A 2 -37.09 -7.29 14.81
C ASN A 2 -35.66 -7.17 14.23
N ASN A 3 -34.83 -6.28 14.82
CA ASN A 3 -33.45 -6.06 14.36
C ASN A 3 -32.50 -7.27 14.58
N ASN A 4 -32.98 -8.37 15.18
CA ASN A 4 -32.19 -9.57 15.45
C ASN A 4 -32.06 -10.55 14.27
N ASP A 5 -32.81 -10.34 13.17
CA ASP A 5 -32.83 -11.26 12.01
C ASP A 5 -31.97 -10.79 10.82
N LEU A 6 -31.19 -9.72 11.01
CA LEU A 6 -30.33 -9.16 9.96
C LEU A 6 -28.88 -9.65 10.09
N VAL A 7 -28.30 -10.08 8.97
CA VAL A 7 -26.85 -10.28 8.80
C VAL A 7 -26.27 -9.05 8.13
N HIS A 8 -25.22 -8.48 8.72
CA HIS A 8 -24.47 -7.40 8.09
C HIS A 8 -23.28 -7.96 7.31
N ILE A 9 -23.27 -7.73 6.00
CA ILE A 9 -22.13 -8.07 5.14
C ILE A 9 -21.42 -6.81 4.70
N GLN A 10 -20.09 -6.84 4.77
CA GLN A 10 -19.28 -5.79 4.20
C GLN A 10 -18.99 -6.08 2.72
N LEU A 11 -19.59 -5.32 1.81
CA LEU A 11 -19.22 -5.35 0.40
C LEU A 11 -17.85 -4.71 0.21
N GLN A 12 -16.80 -5.52 0.07
CA GLN A 12 -15.49 -4.97 -0.31
C GLN A 12 -15.57 -4.26 -1.67
N SER A 13 -15.26 -2.97 -1.66
CA SER A 13 -15.08 -2.20 -2.89
C SER A 13 -13.80 -2.66 -3.60
N ASN A 14 -13.85 -2.81 -4.92
CA ASN A 14 -12.63 -3.07 -5.72
C ASN A 14 -11.66 -1.86 -5.74
N LYS A 15 -12.05 -0.70 -5.19
CA LYS A 15 -11.17 0.47 -5.03
C LYS A 15 -10.40 0.37 -3.70
N LYS A 16 -9.07 0.36 -3.79
CA LYS A 16 -8.16 0.46 -2.62
C LYS A 16 -8.52 1.68 -1.77
N GLY A 17 -8.80 1.47 -0.49
CA GLY A 17 -8.91 2.53 0.51
C GLY A 17 -10.32 2.94 0.95
N HIS A 18 -11.38 2.38 0.36
CA HIS A 18 -12.74 2.53 0.88
C HIS A 18 -13.09 1.33 1.76
N SER A 19 -13.49 1.59 3.01
CA SER A 19 -14.23 0.61 3.81
C SER A 19 -15.46 0.20 3.02
N GLY A 20 -15.66 -1.11 2.86
CA GLY A 20 -16.82 -1.62 2.13
C GLY A 20 -18.13 -1.16 2.76
N ARG A 21 -19.16 -0.90 1.95
CA ARG A 21 -20.52 -0.61 2.43
C ARG A 21 -21.01 -1.84 3.21
N LYS A 22 -21.53 -1.63 4.42
CA LYS A 22 -22.24 -2.68 5.18
C LYS A 22 -23.67 -2.75 4.67
N ILE A 23 -24.13 -3.94 4.31
CA ILE A 23 -25.50 -4.17 3.84
C ILE A 23 -26.20 -5.08 4.85
N PRO A 24 -27.38 -4.68 5.36
CA PRO A 24 -28.26 -5.57 6.10
C PRO A 24 -28.99 -6.53 5.14
N LEU A 25 -28.82 -7.84 5.34
CA LEU A 25 -29.57 -8.88 4.65
C LEU A 25 -30.44 -9.66 5.64
N SER A 26 -31.64 -10.07 5.22
CA SER A 26 -32.52 -10.91 6.04
C SER A 26 -32.02 -12.35 6.06
N ARG A 27 -31.75 -12.91 7.26
CA ARG A 27 -31.39 -14.34 7.40
C ARG A 27 -32.50 -15.23 6.91
N GLN A 28 -33.73 -14.90 7.27
CA GLN A 28 -34.90 -15.66 6.87
C GLN A 28 -34.99 -15.79 5.35
N GLN A 29 -34.82 -14.68 4.62
CA GLN A 29 -34.84 -14.72 3.15
C GLN A 29 -33.68 -15.51 2.56
N ILE A 30 -32.51 -15.53 3.21
CA ILE A 30 -31.38 -16.36 2.75
C ILE A 30 -31.69 -17.85 2.97
N ILE A 31 -32.31 -18.21 4.09
CA ILE A 31 -32.67 -19.60 4.37
C ILE A 31 -33.78 -20.08 3.43
N GLU A 32 -34.83 -19.28 3.26
CA GLU A 32 -35.99 -19.60 2.41
C GLU A 32 -35.63 -19.77 0.92
N ASN A 33 -34.47 -19.28 0.49
CA ASN A 33 -34.02 -19.34 -0.89
C ASN A 33 -32.95 -20.42 -1.17
N GLU A 34 -32.67 -21.29 -0.20
CA GLU A 34 -31.87 -22.49 -0.45
C GLU A 34 -32.55 -23.38 -1.51
N HIS A 35 -31.79 -23.83 -2.51
CA HIS A 35 -32.31 -24.63 -3.64
C HIS A 35 -33.32 -23.95 -4.58
N ASN A 36 -33.60 -22.66 -4.38
CA ASN A 36 -34.56 -21.93 -5.20
C ASN A 36 -33.94 -21.25 -6.42
N GLN A 37 -34.79 -21.03 -7.42
CA GLN A 37 -34.48 -20.23 -8.60
C GLN A 37 -35.03 -18.83 -8.41
N LEU A 38 -34.19 -17.83 -8.67
CA LEU A 38 -34.56 -16.42 -8.55
C LEU A 38 -34.43 -15.69 -9.88
N GLU A 39 -35.40 -14.83 -10.15
CA GLU A 39 -35.26 -13.84 -11.21
C GLU A 39 -34.12 -12.85 -10.90
N PRO A 40 -33.52 -12.20 -11.92
CA PRO A 40 -32.44 -11.25 -11.69
C PRO A 40 -32.78 -10.12 -10.72
N HIS A 41 -34.04 -9.68 -10.70
CA HIS A 41 -34.47 -8.62 -9.79
C HIS A 41 -34.58 -9.13 -8.35
N GLU A 42 -35.19 -10.30 -8.13
CA GLU A 42 -35.28 -10.96 -6.82
C GLU A 42 -33.89 -11.27 -6.26
N TYR A 43 -33.00 -11.80 -7.10
CA TYR A 43 -31.60 -12.03 -6.76
C TYR A 43 -30.88 -10.75 -6.32
N PHE A 44 -31.20 -9.62 -6.95
CA PHE A 44 -30.61 -8.32 -6.60
C PHE A 44 -31.17 -7.80 -5.28
N PHE A 45 -32.48 -7.87 -5.07
CA PHE A 45 -33.13 -7.49 -3.80
C PHE A 45 -32.66 -8.35 -2.62
N LEU A 46 -32.43 -9.65 -2.85
CA LEU A 46 -31.93 -10.57 -1.82
C LEU A 46 -30.53 -10.21 -1.33
N LEU A 47 -29.66 -9.69 -2.20
CA LEU A 47 -28.22 -9.54 -1.92
C LEU A 47 -27.76 -8.09 -1.76
N ASP A 48 -28.56 -7.13 -2.21
CA ASP A 48 -28.31 -5.70 -2.11
C ASP A 48 -29.61 -4.88 -2.21
N PRO A 49 -30.51 -5.00 -1.23
CA PRO A 49 -31.84 -4.39 -1.27
C PRO A 49 -31.80 -2.87 -1.47
N GLU A 50 -30.90 -2.16 -0.78
CA GLU A 50 -30.74 -0.71 -0.92
C GLU A 50 -30.38 -0.28 -2.36
N LEU A 51 -29.48 -1.02 -3.03
CA LEU A 51 -29.09 -0.69 -4.40
C LEU A 51 -30.19 -1.13 -5.37
N ALA A 52 -30.86 -2.25 -5.09
CA ALA A 52 -31.98 -2.73 -5.88
C ALA A 52 -33.14 -1.72 -5.89
N GLU A 53 -33.49 -1.13 -4.75
CA GLU A 53 -34.48 -0.05 -4.66
C GLU A 53 -34.06 1.15 -5.52
N LYS A 54 -32.81 1.61 -5.40
CA LYS A 54 -32.30 2.76 -6.17
C LYS A 54 -32.37 2.54 -7.70
N TYR A 55 -32.21 1.31 -8.15
CA TYR A 55 -32.22 0.95 -9.58
C TYR A 55 -33.52 0.25 -10.02
N ASN A 56 -34.59 0.30 -9.22
CA ASN A 56 -35.88 -0.35 -9.51
C ASN A 56 -35.72 -1.83 -9.92
N GLY A 57 -34.92 -2.59 -9.18
CA GLY A 57 -34.65 -4.01 -9.42
C GLY A 57 -33.75 -4.31 -10.62
N LYS A 58 -33.30 -3.31 -11.38
CA LYS A 58 -32.41 -3.52 -12.54
C LYS A 58 -30.96 -3.58 -12.08
N ILE A 59 -30.30 -4.73 -12.28
CA ILE A 59 -28.88 -4.90 -11.96
C ILE A 59 -28.03 -3.98 -12.87
N PRO A 60 -27.27 -3.02 -12.32
CA PRO A 60 -26.36 -2.17 -13.09
C PRO A 60 -25.25 -2.98 -13.77
N SER A 61 -24.79 -2.53 -14.93
CA SER A 61 -23.62 -3.10 -15.60
C SER A 61 -22.31 -2.87 -14.82
N GLY A 62 -21.22 -3.52 -15.24
CA GLY A 62 -19.89 -3.32 -14.65
C GLY A 62 -19.58 -4.30 -13.51
N SER A 63 -19.16 -3.81 -12.34
CA SER A 63 -18.68 -4.65 -11.23
C SER A 63 -19.79 -5.18 -10.31
N THR A 64 -21.01 -4.63 -10.40
CA THR A 64 -22.13 -4.99 -9.52
C THR A 64 -22.53 -6.47 -9.66
N PRO A 65 -22.70 -7.04 -10.87
CA PRO A 65 -23.07 -8.46 -11.01
C PRO A 65 -22.02 -9.40 -10.39
N LYS A 66 -20.73 -9.08 -10.56
CA LYS A 66 -19.63 -9.86 -9.97
C LYS A 66 -19.63 -9.76 -8.44
N THR A 67 -20.09 -8.64 -7.89
CA THR A 67 -20.14 -8.42 -6.44
C THR A 67 -21.29 -9.19 -5.81
N LEU A 68 -22.48 -9.16 -6.43
CA LEU A 68 -23.64 -9.95 -6.00
C LEU A 68 -23.31 -11.45 -6.01
N LEU A 69 -22.70 -11.95 -7.08
CA LEU A 69 -22.27 -13.35 -7.16
C LEU A 69 -21.31 -13.74 -6.02
N LYS A 70 -20.34 -12.88 -5.71
CA LYS A 70 -19.42 -13.10 -4.60
C LYS A 70 -20.12 -13.07 -3.24
N THR A 71 -21.11 -12.20 -3.06
CA THR A 71 -21.91 -12.14 -1.84
C THR A 71 -22.76 -13.40 -1.67
N ALA A 72 -23.41 -13.88 -2.73
CA ALA A 72 -24.22 -15.09 -2.70
C ALA A 72 -23.40 -16.33 -2.32
N LYS A 73 -22.18 -16.45 -2.86
CA LYS A 73 -21.21 -17.52 -2.53
C LYS A 73 -20.68 -17.49 -1.08
N GLN A 74 -21.04 -16.50 -0.28
CA GLN A 74 -20.79 -16.55 1.16
C GLN A 74 -21.87 -17.31 1.91
N PHE A 75 -23.04 -17.49 1.32
CA PHE A 75 -24.15 -18.20 1.94
C PHE A 75 -24.37 -19.56 1.31
N TYR A 76 -24.31 -19.65 -0.01
CA TYR A 76 -24.60 -20.87 -0.76
C TYR A 76 -23.32 -21.48 -1.34
N LYS A 77 -23.19 -22.80 -1.24
CA LYS A 77 -22.10 -23.61 -1.80
C LYS A 77 -22.00 -23.45 -3.31
N GLU A 78 -23.14 -23.30 -3.98
CA GLU A 78 -23.24 -23.17 -5.42
C GLU A 78 -24.19 -22.03 -5.80
N VAL A 79 -23.82 -21.26 -6.83
CA VAL A 79 -24.67 -20.23 -7.42
C VAL A 79 -24.43 -20.25 -8.93
N THR A 80 -25.44 -20.68 -9.68
CA THR A 80 -25.34 -20.86 -11.13
C THR A 80 -26.40 -20.04 -11.85
N LYS A 81 -26.05 -19.57 -13.04
CA LYS A 81 -26.99 -18.89 -13.93
C LYS A 81 -27.59 -19.94 -14.85
N ILE A 82 -28.89 -20.14 -14.76
CA ILE A 82 -29.64 -21.12 -15.55
C ILE A 82 -30.56 -20.39 -16.53
N GLN A 83 -30.83 -21.03 -17.67
CA GLN A 83 -31.77 -20.50 -18.65
C GLN A 83 -33.19 -20.80 -18.19
N ASN A 84 -34.11 -19.84 -18.32
CA ASN A 84 -35.51 -20.10 -18.01
C ASN A 84 -36.08 -21.11 -19.03
N GLU A 85 -36.77 -22.14 -18.53
CA GLU A 85 -37.32 -23.22 -19.34
C GLU A 85 -38.43 -22.76 -20.30
N ASN A 86 -39.24 -21.80 -19.88
CA ASN A 86 -40.37 -21.23 -20.63
C ASN A 86 -39.95 -20.07 -21.55
N ASP A 87 -38.95 -19.27 -21.14
CA ASP A 87 -38.41 -18.16 -21.94
C ASP A 87 -36.90 -18.23 -22.00
N LYS A 88 -36.39 -18.84 -23.08
CA LYS A 88 -34.97 -18.98 -23.36
C LYS A 88 -34.21 -17.64 -23.48
N ARG A 89 -34.90 -16.50 -23.59
CA ARG A 89 -34.26 -15.17 -23.59
C ARG A 89 -34.00 -14.66 -22.18
N LYS A 90 -34.61 -15.27 -21.16
CA LYS A 90 -34.42 -14.96 -19.74
C LYS A 90 -33.50 -15.97 -19.07
N ASN A 91 -32.79 -15.49 -18.06
CA ASN A 91 -31.93 -16.32 -17.22
C ASN A 91 -32.27 -16.09 -15.75
N TYR A 92 -32.29 -17.16 -14.98
CA TYR A 92 -32.47 -17.17 -13.53
C TYR A 92 -31.17 -17.52 -12.82
N TYR A 93 -31.15 -17.27 -11.51
CA TYR A 93 -30.07 -17.66 -10.61
C TYR A 93 -30.55 -18.81 -9.75
N LEU A 94 -29.92 -19.98 -9.89
CA LEU A 94 -30.13 -21.12 -9.01
C LEU A 94 -29.17 -21.03 -7.83
N LEU A 95 -29.72 -21.05 -6.62
CA LEU A 95 -28.98 -21.05 -5.37
C LEU A 95 -28.89 -22.49 -4.85
N GLY A 96 -27.68 -22.97 -4.57
CA GLY A 96 -27.45 -24.32 -4.03
C GLY A 96 -27.68 -24.40 -2.52
N SER A 97 -27.16 -25.46 -1.90
CA SER A 97 -27.26 -25.62 -0.44
C SER A 97 -26.48 -24.55 0.31
N LEU A 98 -26.92 -24.21 1.51
CA LEU A 98 -26.22 -23.29 2.40
C LEU A 98 -24.90 -23.87 2.90
N HIS A 99 -23.95 -22.99 3.20
CA HIS A 99 -22.74 -23.33 3.94
C HIS A 99 -23.06 -23.61 5.42
N ASN A 100 -23.85 -22.72 6.03
CA ASN A 100 -24.31 -22.84 7.41
C ASN A 100 -25.85 -22.81 7.42
N SER A 101 -26.48 -23.75 8.14
CA SER A 101 -27.93 -23.92 8.18
C SER A 101 -28.67 -22.76 8.84
N ASP A 102 -28.00 -21.93 9.62
CA ASP A 102 -28.53 -20.73 10.27
C ASP A 102 -28.53 -19.48 9.36
N GLY A 103 -28.15 -19.65 8.09
CA GLY A 103 -28.03 -18.55 7.12
C GLY A 103 -26.87 -17.60 7.43
N SER A 104 -25.92 -17.97 8.29
CA SER A 104 -24.72 -17.17 8.55
C SER A 104 -23.72 -17.27 7.39
N PRO A 105 -23.03 -16.17 7.03
CA PRO A 105 -22.11 -16.17 5.90
C PRO A 105 -20.77 -16.81 6.29
N VAL A 106 -20.15 -17.52 5.36
CA VAL A 106 -18.73 -17.84 5.42
C VAL A 106 -17.87 -16.65 4.97
N THR A 107 -16.64 -16.62 5.46
CA THR A 107 -15.63 -15.67 5.00
C THR A 107 -15.43 -15.84 3.49
N ARG A 108 -15.39 -14.73 2.73
CA ARG A 108 -15.10 -14.79 1.29
C ARG A 108 -13.78 -15.53 1.07
N GLU A 109 -13.80 -16.57 0.25
CA GLU A 109 -12.59 -17.14 -0.31
C GLU A 109 -12.00 -16.14 -1.31
N ASP A 110 -10.86 -15.52 -0.98
CA ASP A 110 -10.08 -14.79 -1.98
C ASP A 110 -9.34 -15.81 -2.84
N ASN A 111 -10.02 -16.34 -3.86
CA ASN A 111 -9.47 -17.29 -4.83
C ASN A 111 -8.45 -16.64 -5.79
N ARG A 112 -7.94 -15.44 -5.47
CA ARG A 112 -6.75 -14.90 -6.14
C ARG A 112 -5.57 -15.75 -5.72
N LEU A 113 -5.18 -16.67 -6.59
CA LEU A 113 -3.88 -17.31 -6.49
C LEU A 113 -2.82 -16.20 -6.37
N PRO A 114 -1.90 -16.31 -5.40
CA PRO A 114 -0.81 -15.36 -5.26
C PRO A 114 -0.04 -15.22 -6.58
N ASP A 115 0.47 -14.03 -6.86
CA ASP A 115 1.38 -13.85 -7.98
C ASP A 115 2.67 -14.66 -7.76
N GLU A 116 3.37 -14.97 -8.84
CA GLU A 116 4.57 -15.80 -8.81
C GLU A 116 5.64 -15.24 -7.86
N ILE A 117 5.82 -13.91 -7.85
CA ILE A 117 6.70 -13.24 -6.92
C ILE A 117 6.31 -13.49 -5.45
N THR A 118 5.02 -13.61 -5.10
CA THR A 118 4.60 -13.95 -3.72
C THR A 118 5.14 -15.32 -3.30
N PHE A 119 5.06 -16.33 -4.19
CA PHE A 119 5.54 -17.68 -3.88
C PHE A 119 7.05 -17.72 -3.71
N ILE A 120 7.78 -17.08 -4.62
CA ILE A 120 9.24 -16.95 -4.55
C ILE A 120 9.65 -16.21 -3.26
N PHE A 121 8.98 -15.09 -2.96
CA PHE A 121 9.23 -14.31 -1.75
C PHE A 121 8.96 -15.13 -0.48
N ARG A 122 7.87 -15.91 -0.45
CA ARG A 122 7.54 -16.77 0.69
C ARG A 122 8.56 -17.90 0.86
N ALA A 123 9.04 -18.50 -0.24
CA ALA A 123 10.10 -19.49 -0.19
C ALA A 123 11.39 -18.90 0.41
N LEU A 124 11.83 -17.74 -0.09
CA LEU A 124 12.99 -17.01 0.46
C LEU A 124 12.79 -16.65 1.95
N LEU A 125 11.58 -16.25 2.33
CA LEU A 125 11.25 -15.96 3.72
C LEU A 125 11.34 -17.21 4.59
N LEU A 126 10.78 -18.35 4.17
CA LEU A 126 10.85 -19.62 4.89
C LEU A 126 12.29 -20.12 5.03
N ILE A 127 13.10 -20.02 3.97
CA ILE A 127 14.55 -20.30 4.01
C ILE A 127 15.21 -19.37 5.04
N GLY A 128 14.90 -18.07 4.99
CA GLY A 128 15.36 -17.09 5.96
C GLY A 128 14.99 -17.47 7.39
N LEU A 129 13.75 -17.83 7.67
CA LEU A 129 13.25 -18.26 8.98
C LEU A 129 13.89 -19.58 9.45
N LYS A 130 14.22 -20.48 8.51
CA LYS A 130 14.88 -21.75 8.80
C LYS A 130 16.32 -21.54 9.27
N HIS A 131 17.09 -20.73 8.53
CA HIS A 131 18.52 -20.53 8.73
C HIS A 131 18.88 -19.39 9.69
N ARG A 132 17.98 -18.42 9.86
CA ARG A 132 18.19 -17.30 10.77
C ARG A 132 17.32 -17.51 11.99
N THR A 133 17.94 -17.98 13.07
CA THR A 133 17.31 -17.98 14.39
C THR A 133 16.85 -16.56 14.70
N LEU A 134 15.55 -16.31 14.53
CA LEU A 134 14.95 -15.00 14.69
C LEU A 134 15.21 -14.51 16.10
N ASP A 135 15.67 -13.27 16.23
CA ASP A 135 15.59 -12.61 17.52
C ASP A 135 14.14 -12.16 17.77
N ARG A 136 13.81 -11.99 19.05
CA ARG A 136 12.47 -11.56 19.47
C ARG A 136 12.27 -10.04 19.35
N LYS A 137 13.20 -9.31 18.71
CA LYS A 137 13.14 -7.85 18.70
C LYS A 137 12.04 -7.37 17.74
N PRO A 138 11.12 -6.52 18.21
CA PRO A 138 10.09 -5.98 17.34
C PRO A 138 10.70 -5.02 16.31
N ARG A 139 10.29 -5.17 15.04
CA ARG A 139 10.74 -4.32 13.93
C ARG A 139 9.57 -3.86 13.07
N ALA A 140 9.67 -2.67 12.50
CA ALA A 140 8.75 -2.25 11.44
C ALA A 140 8.98 -3.09 10.17
N TYR A 141 7.98 -3.19 9.29
CA TYR A 141 8.08 -4.02 8.08
C TYR A 141 9.31 -3.72 7.20
N ASN A 142 9.63 -2.45 7.02
CA ASN A 142 10.83 -2.04 6.27
C ASN A 142 12.12 -2.57 6.91
N SER A 143 12.20 -2.52 8.24
CA SER A 143 13.33 -3.09 8.99
C SER A 143 13.35 -4.62 8.93
N TRP A 144 12.20 -5.29 8.83
CA TRP A 144 12.15 -6.73 8.55
C TRP A 144 12.62 -7.08 7.15
N LEU A 145 12.21 -6.32 6.12
CA LEU A 145 12.70 -6.50 4.75
C LEU A 145 14.23 -6.41 4.69
N SER A 146 14.82 -5.43 5.37
CA SER A 146 16.27 -5.31 5.46
C SER A 146 16.90 -6.40 6.32
N TYR A 147 16.26 -6.77 7.44
CA TYR A 147 16.73 -7.86 8.29
C TYR A 147 16.87 -9.13 7.47
N PHE A 148 15.84 -9.54 6.72
CA PHE A 148 15.84 -10.72 5.84
C PHE A 148 16.71 -10.60 4.59
N GLY A 149 17.20 -9.39 4.27
CA GLY A 149 18.06 -9.15 3.12
C GLY A 149 17.34 -8.80 1.82
N PHE A 150 16.01 -8.63 1.82
CA PHE A 150 15.27 -8.24 0.60
C PHE A 150 15.60 -6.83 0.11
N ILE A 151 16.15 -5.98 0.97
CA ILE A 151 16.65 -4.64 0.66
C ILE A 151 17.90 -4.34 1.50
N ASN A 152 18.79 -3.52 0.97
CA ASN A 152 19.92 -2.99 1.72
C ASN A 152 19.45 -1.96 2.79
N TYR A 153 20.16 -1.87 3.91
CA TYR A 153 19.97 -0.84 4.92
C TYR A 153 20.13 0.60 4.38
N GLN A 154 20.96 0.81 3.35
CA GLN A 154 21.13 2.11 2.72
C GLN A 154 19.81 2.61 2.09
N LEU A 155 19.02 1.73 1.48
CA LEU A 155 17.69 2.06 0.93
C LEU A 155 16.75 2.62 2.00
N LEU A 156 16.82 2.06 3.22
CA LEU A 156 16.02 2.51 4.36
C LEU A 156 16.47 3.88 4.87
N LYS A 157 17.79 4.11 4.95
CA LYS A 157 18.35 5.41 5.33
C LYS A 157 17.93 6.49 4.35
N ASP A 158 18.05 6.21 3.06
CA ASP A 158 17.67 7.13 1.99
C ASP A 158 16.19 7.48 2.16
N GLN A 159 15.29 6.50 2.32
CA GLN A 159 13.87 6.75 2.58
C GLN A 159 13.62 7.69 3.78
N ILE A 160 14.27 7.47 4.93
CA ILE A 160 14.05 8.25 6.16
C ILE A 160 14.47 9.72 5.99
N LEU A 161 15.60 9.98 5.32
CA LEU A 161 16.11 11.33 5.10
C LEU A 161 15.12 12.21 4.32
N TYR A 162 14.30 11.63 3.44
CA TYR A 162 13.28 12.35 2.68
C TYR A 162 12.00 12.64 3.48
N TYR A 163 11.63 11.79 4.44
CA TYR A 163 10.38 11.96 5.21
C TYR A 163 10.46 13.05 6.29
N ASP A 164 11.67 13.39 6.75
CA ASP A 164 11.92 14.26 7.91
C ASP A 164 12.03 15.76 7.60
N ASP A 165 11.73 16.19 6.37
CA ASP A 165 11.67 17.62 6.00
C ASP A 165 12.99 18.38 6.29
N LYS A 166 14.10 17.65 6.54
CA LYS A 166 15.43 18.18 6.32
C LYS A 166 15.44 18.48 4.84
N LYS A 167 15.14 19.74 4.50
CA LYS A 167 15.52 20.33 3.23
C LYS A 167 16.89 19.75 2.97
N ILE A 168 17.00 18.99 1.89
CA ILE A 168 18.20 18.93 1.10
C ILE A 168 18.53 20.41 0.86
N LYS A 169 19.21 21.02 1.83
CA LYS A 169 19.79 22.33 1.68
C LYS A 169 20.89 22.02 0.68
N ILE A 170 20.74 22.58 -0.50
CA ILE A 170 21.88 22.78 -1.39
C ILE A 170 22.55 24.00 -0.77
N LYS A 171 23.52 23.80 0.11
CA LYS A 171 24.47 24.86 0.39
C LYS A 171 25.58 24.71 -0.64
N GLN A 172 25.62 25.66 -1.56
CA GLN A 172 26.89 26.00 -2.18
C GLN A 172 27.84 26.42 -1.04
N ASP A 173 29.01 25.79 -1.05
CA ASP A 173 30.19 25.96 -0.22
C ASP A 173 30.35 25.23 1.14
N ASP A 174 31.47 24.51 1.12
CA ASP A 174 32.36 24.00 2.16
C ASP A 174 31.87 22.91 3.13
N ASN A 175 32.04 21.68 2.62
CA ASN A 175 32.67 20.54 3.31
C ASN A 175 31.88 19.68 4.31
N LYS A 176 30.55 19.73 4.40
CA LYS A 176 29.74 18.62 4.97
C LYS A 176 28.34 18.45 4.34
N GLU A 177 28.26 18.24 3.02
CA GLU A 177 27.00 17.98 2.28
C GLU A 177 27.12 16.82 1.27
N ILE A 178 27.48 15.63 1.76
CA ILE A 178 27.73 14.43 0.91
C ILE A 178 26.44 13.89 0.25
N PHE A 179 25.28 14.03 0.91
CA PHE A 179 24.04 13.34 0.47
C PHE A 179 23.40 13.92 -0.81
N VAL A 180 23.47 15.24 -0.97
CA VAL A 180 22.86 15.94 -2.11
C VAL A 180 23.82 15.96 -3.28
N ASN A 181 25.12 16.10 -3.01
CA ASN A 181 26.13 16.10 -4.04
C ASN A 181 26.31 14.71 -4.66
N GLU A 182 26.20 13.60 -3.93
CA GLU A 182 26.23 12.27 -4.57
C GLU A 182 24.98 12.00 -5.41
N ILE A 183 23.78 12.36 -4.93
CA ILE A 183 22.55 12.16 -5.69
C ILE A 183 22.49 13.13 -6.87
N ASN A 184 22.83 14.41 -6.72
CA ASN A 184 22.94 15.32 -7.85
C ASN A 184 24.13 14.99 -8.76
N TYR A 185 25.23 14.41 -8.26
CA TYR A 185 26.35 13.97 -9.11
C TYR A 185 25.95 12.72 -9.90
N ILE A 186 25.33 11.73 -9.26
CA ILE A 186 24.75 10.54 -9.91
C ILE A 186 23.68 10.99 -10.91
N LEU A 187 22.74 11.82 -10.50
CA LEU A 187 21.68 12.35 -11.38
C LEU A 187 22.23 13.24 -12.51
N ASN A 188 23.19 14.14 -12.26
CA ASN A 188 23.78 15.00 -13.31
C ASN A 188 24.72 14.22 -14.24
N LYS A 189 25.47 13.25 -13.74
CA LYS A 189 26.36 12.39 -14.54
C LYS A 189 25.57 11.35 -15.35
N LEU A 190 24.41 10.91 -14.86
CA LEU A 190 23.54 9.93 -15.53
C LEU A 190 22.45 10.57 -16.39
N PHE A 191 22.04 11.81 -16.11
CA PHE A 191 21.00 12.55 -16.85
C PHE A 191 21.53 13.83 -17.50
N ASN A 192 22.65 13.74 -18.22
CA ASN A 192 22.95 14.66 -19.34
C ASN A 192 21.98 14.42 -20.55
N TYR A 193 20.75 13.99 -20.28
CA TYR A 193 19.77 13.65 -21.28
C TYR A 193 18.85 14.85 -21.50
N LYS A 194 19.18 15.62 -22.54
CA LYS A 194 18.35 16.68 -23.08
C LYS A 194 17.14 16.03 -23.76
N VAL A 195 15.93 16.26 -23.25
CA VAL A 195 14.71 15.87 -23.96
C VAL A 195 14.17 17.09 -24.67
N THR A 196 14.15 17.05 -26.00
CA THR A 196 13.52 18.07 -26.84
C THR A 196 12.00 18.02 -26.63
N LYS A 197 11.47 19.08 -26.04
CA LYS A 197 10.05 19.44 -26.03
C LYS A 197 9.75 20.11 -27.36
N ARG A 198 8.60 19.87 -27.99
CA ARG A 198 8.07 20.88 -28.91
C ARG A 198 7.37 21.93 -28.07
N ASP A 199 7.84 23.17 -28.13
CA ASP A 199 7.14 24.30 -27.57
C ASP A 199 5.91 24.59 -28.43
N ILE A 200 4.74 24.24 -27.93
CA ILE A 200 3.48 24.24 -28.69
C ILE A 200 3.08 25.67 -29.08
N ALA A 201 3.54 26.68 -28.32
CA ALA A 201 3.31 28.08 -28.62
C ALA A 201 4.17 28.61 -29.79
N TYR A 202 5.34 28.01 -30.03
CA TYR A 202 6.33 28.54 -30.98
C TYR A 202 6.78 27.52 -32.05
N ASN A 203 6.28 26.28 -31.99
CA ASN A 203 6.65 25.17 -32.87
C ASN A 203 8.17 24.90 -32.92
N GLN A 204 8.88 25.19 -31.81
CA GLN A 204 10.34 25.01 -31.68
C GLN A 204 10.69 23.83 -30.77
N GLU A 205 11.80 23.15 -31.03
CA GLU A 205 12.34 22.15 -30.12
C GLU A 205 13.07 22.83 -28.95
N VAL A 206 12.54 22.72 -27.73
CA VAL A 206 13.11 23.23 -26.48
C VAL A 206 13.64 22.08 -25.66
N GLU A 207 14.95 22.00 -25.44
CA GLU A 207 15.51 21.04 -24.50
C GLU A 207 14.98 21.33 -23.08
N THR A 208 14.29 20.36 -22.47
CA THR A 208 13.84 20.45 -21.07
C THR A 208 14.65 19.52 -20.20
N VAL A 209 15.37 20.13 -19.24
CA VAL A 209 16.08 19.43 -18.17
C VAL A 209 15.20 19.46 -16.92
N LEU A 210 15.03 18.31 -16.26
CA LEU A 210 14.32 18.26 -15.00
C LEU A 210 15.07 19.05 -13.93
N THR A 211 14.34 19.84 -13.16
CA THR A 211 14.88 20.51 -11.98
C THR A 211 15.28 19.46 -10.92
N SER A 212 16.21 19.81 -10.03
CA SER A 212 16.63 18.89 -8.94
C SER A 212 15.47 18.47 -8.05
N SER A 213 14.46 19.33 -7.85
CA SER A 213 13.27 19.00 -7.06
C SER A 213 12.39 17.94 -7.75
N GLU A 214 12.27 18.00 -9.07
CA GLU A 214 11.53 17.00 -9.87
C GLU A 214 12.24 15.65 -9.90
N LEU A 215 13.58 15.65 -10.05
CA LEU A 215 14.38 14.43 -9.97
C LEU A 215 14.22 13.74 -8.61
N VAL A 216 14.31 14.52 -7.52
CA VAL A 216 14.07 14.00 -6.15
C VAL A 216 12.66 13.44 -6.00
N ASN A 217 11.64 14.12 -6.55
CA ASN A 217 10.27 13.62 -6.50
C ASN A 217 10.11 12.28 -7.25
N ASN A 218 10.74 12.14 -8.42
CA ASN A 218 10.68 10.90 -9.18
C ASN A 218 11.42 9.76 -8.47
N PHE A 219 12.57 10.03 -7.86
CA PHE A 219 13.27 9.08 -7.00
C PHE A 219 12.37 8.61 -5.83
N ASN A 220 11.67 9.54 -5.18
CA ASN A 220 10.73 9.20 -4.10
C ASN A 220 9.58 8.32 -4.54
N ILE A 221 9.03 8.58 -5.74
CA ILE A 221 8.00 7.73 -6.33
C ILE A 221 8.55 6.33 -6.53
N TYR A 222 9.73 6.19 -7.12
CA TYR A 222 10.38 4.90 -7.34
C TYR A 222 10.61 4.12 -6.03
N ILE A 223 11.27 4.72 -5.04
CA ILE A 223 11.50 4.12 -3.70
C ILE A 223 10.19 3.69 -3.04
N SER A 224 9.17 4.54 -3.11
CA SER A 224 7.88 4.21 -2.51
C SER A 224 7.21 3.02 -3.20
N ARG A 225 7.36 2.87 -4.52
CA ARG A 225 6.76 1.76 -5.28
C ARG A 225 7.42 0.42 -5.00
N ILE A 226 8.74 0.38 -4.91
CA ILE A 226 9.47 -0.85 -4.58
C ILE A 226 9.18 -1.27 -3.13
N LEU A 227 9.18 -0.34 -2.17
CA LEU A 227 8.82 -0.65 -0.79
C LEU A 227 7.35 -1.04 -0.66
N ASP A 228 6.43 -0.40 -1.38
CA ASP A 228 5.01 -0.81 -1.41
C ASP A 228 4.84 -2.23 -1.98
N LEU A 229 5.68 -2.65 -2.95
CA LEU A 229 5.69 -4.01 -3.47
C LEU A 229 6.18 -4.99 -2.42
N LEU A 230 7.38 -4.79 -1.89
CA LEU A 230 7.99 -5.72 -0.95
C LEU A 230 7.22 -5.80 0.37
N ASN A 231 6.72 -4.68 0.88
CA ASN A 231 5.87 -4.69 2.08
C ASN A 231 4.56 -5.45 1.84
N TYR A 232 3.97 -5.34 0.64
CA TYR A 232 2.79 -6.12 0.31
C TYR A 232 3.12 -7.62 0.32
N GLN A 233 4.24 -8.02 -0.30
CA GLN A 233 4.67 -9.42 -0.33
C GLN A 233 5.01 -9.98 1.06
N LEU A 234 5.69 -9.18 1.88
CA LEU A 234 5.97 -9.54 3.27
C LEU A 234 4.68 -9.71 4.07
N LYS A 235 3.74 -8.76 4.02
CA LYS A 235 2.47 -8.86 4.74
C LYS A 235 1.65 -10.06 4.32
N GLN A 236 1.52 -10.31 3.01
CA GLN A 236 0.79 -11.46 2.48
C GLN A 236 1.43 -12.78 2.90
N SER A 237 2.75 -12.85 2.88
CA SER A 237 3.49 -14.03 3.31
C SER A 237 3.35 -14.27 4.80
N LEU A 238 3.52 -13.25 5.64
CA LEU A 238 3.37 -13.37 7.09
C LEU A 238 1.96 -13.77 7.48
N PHE A 239 0.93 -13.10 6.93
CA PHE A 239 -0.47 -13.45 7.19
C PHE A 239 -0.76 -14.91 6.84
N ARG A 240 -0.26 -15.39 5.69
CA ARG A 240 -0.50 -16.78 5.28
C ARG A 240 0.24 -17.77 6.16
N LEU A 241 1.52 -17.51 6.48
CA LEU A 241 2.31 -18.37 7.35
C LEU A 241 1.75 -18.41 8.78
N GLU A 242 1.23 -17.31 9.29
CA GLU A 242 0.57 -17.24 10.59
C GLU A 242 -0.74 -18.03 10.59
N LYS A 243 -1.59 -17.85 9.56
CA LYS A 243 -2.81 -18.64 9.37
C LYS A 243 -2.52 -20.14 9.32
N ASP A 244 -1.43 -20.52 8.67
CA ASP A 244 -0.98 -21.90 8.52
C ASP A 244 -0.17 -22.38 9.75
N LYS A 245 -0.10 -21.58 10.83
CA LYS A 245 0.59 -21.87 12.11
C LYS A 245 2.11 -22.13 11.98
N MET A 246 2.73 -21.63 10.92
CA MET A 246 4.18 -21.72 10.72
C MET A 246 4.93 -20.66 11.54
N ILE A 247 4.28 -19.52 11.77
CA ILE A 247 4.82 -18.41 12.57
C ILE A 247 3.75 -17.85 13.49
N GLU A 248 4.17 -17.04 14.46
CA GLU A 248 3.33 -16.15 15.25
C GLU A 248 3.82 -14.71 15.05
N VAL A 249 2.91 -13.76 14.83
CA VAL A 249 3.24 -12.34 14.59
C VAL A 249 2.62 -11.47 15.67
N ASN A 250 3.46 -10.98 16.59
CA ASN A 250 3.01 -10.11 17.68
C ASN A 250 3.29 -8.64 17.35
N ALA A 251 2.23 -7.84 17.26
CA ALA A 251 2.31 -6.41 17.00
C ALA A 251 2.46 -5.61 18.30
N VAL A 252 3.39 -4.67 18.32
CA VAL A 252 3.61 -3.73 19.44
C VAL A 252 3.73 -2.29 18.94
N LYS A 253 3.51 -1.31 19.83
CA LYS A 253 3.77 0.12 19.53
C LYS A 253 5.07 0.52 20.18
N ILE A 254 5.99 1.04 19.37
CA ILE A 254 7.29 1.55 19.83
C ILE A 254 7.31 3.06 19.66
N GLY A 255 7.59 3.76 20.75
CA GLY A 255 7.82 5.19 20.79
C GLY A 255 9.31 5.51 20.80
N ILE A 256 9.71 6.55 20.07
CA ILE A 256 11.01 7.20 20.28
C ILE A 256 10.83 8.21 21.39
N GLU A 257 11.23 7.84 22.60
CA GLU A 257 11.08 8.67 23.79
C GLU A 257 12.01 9.87 23.72
N VAL A 258 11.49 11.04 24.08
CA VAL A 258 12.24 12.29 24.15
C VAL A 258 12.08 12.97 25.49
N LYS A 259 13.10 13.73 25.89
CA LYS A 259 13.01 14.65 27.03
C LYS A 259 13.15 16.10 26.57
N PRO A 260 12.29 17.03 27.05
CA PRO A 260 12.44 18.45 26.77
C PRO A 260 13.69 19.00 27.47
N PHE A 261 14.38 19.92 26.81
CA PHE A 261 15.47 20.71 27.39
C PHE A 261 15.46 22.12 26.80
N THR A 262 15.89 23.10 27.58
CA THR A 262 15.87 24.51 27.16
C THR A 262 17.25 24.93 26.66
N VAL A 263 17.28 25.63 25.53
CA VAL A 263 18.48 26.29 25.01
C VAL A 263 18.18 27.71 24.59
N LYS A 264 19.11 28.63 24.85
CA LYS A 264 19.01 30.00 24.33
C LYS A 264 19.40 30.02 22.86
N ASN A 265 18.59 30.65 22.02
CA ASN A 265 18.93 30.89 20.63
C ASN A 265 19.93 32.06 20.50
N LYS A 266 20.38 32.37 19.27
CA LYS A 266 21.34 33.46 19.01
C LYS A 266 20.83 34.85 19.42
N ALA A 267 19.53 35.03 19.61
CA ALA A 267 18.90 36.26 20.07
C ALA A 267 18.64 36.25 21.60
N GLY A 268 19.20 35.28 22.34
CA GLY A 268 19.00 35.15 23.79
C GLY A 268 17.65 34.58 24.23
N ILE A 269 16.77 34.24 23.29
CA ILE A 269 15.42 33.71 23.58
C ILE A 269 15.53 32.23 23.93
N GLU A 270 14.92 31.83 25.03
CA GLU A 270 14.81 30.43 25.44
C GLU A 270 13.89 29.64 24.50
N VAL A 271 14.41 28.53 23.98
CA VAL A 271 13.70 27.63 23.07
C VAL A 271 13.77 26.21 23.62
N THR A 272 12.60 25.59 23.81
CA THR A 272 12.51 24.17 24.15
C THR A 272 12.89 23.31 22.95
N LYS A 273 13.86 22.43 23.15
CA LYS A 273 14.25 21.36 22.22
C LYS A 273 13.99 20.00 22.88
N TYR A 274 14.02 18.95 22.07
CA TYR A 274 13.76 17.57 22.50
C TYR A 274 14.97 16.71 22.19
N ARG A 275 15.43 15.93 23.18
CA ARG A 275 16.54 14.99 23.02
C ARG A 275 16.00 13.57 23.09
N GLU A 276 16.37 12.74 22.12
CA GLU A 276 16.05 11.32 22.11
C GLU A 276 16.74 10.61 23.29
N VAL A 277 15.94 9.79 23.99
CA VAL A 277 16.36 8.97 25.13
C VAL A 277 16.51 7.52 24.70
N GLY A 278 15.59 7.03 23.86
CA GLY A 278 15.66 5.68 23.32
C GLY A 278 14.34 5.21 22.72
N HIS A 279 14.30 3.93 22.37
CA HIS A 279 13.12 3.26 21.84
C HIS A 279 12.45 2.46 22.95
N VAL A 280 11.19 2.75 23.23
CA VAL A 280 10.43 2.11 24.31
C VAL A 280 9.09 1.59 23.80
N GLU A 281 8.66 0.45 24.31
CA GLU A 281 7.32 -0.07 24.06
C GLU A 281 6.28 0.73 24.86
N LEU A 282 5.14 1.01 24.23
CA LEU A 282 4.00 1.66 24.87
C LEU A 282 3.19 0.62 25.64
N SER A 283 2.71 1.00 26.83
CA SER A 283 1.73 0.20 27.58
C SER A 283 0.35 0.23 26.93
N ASN A 284 -0.54 -0.70 27.28
CA ASN A 284 -1.91 -0.74 26.73
C ASN A 284 -2.66 0.59 26.96
N ASP A 285 -2.51 1.21 28.13
CA ASP A 285 -3.15 2.50 28.43
C ASP A 285 -2.62 3.62 27.51
N GLU A 286 -1.32 3.61 27.21
CA GLU A 286 -0.74 4.55 26.26
C GLU A 286 -1.16 4.26 24.81
N TRP A 287 -1.49 3.01 24.47
CA TRP A 287 -2.09 2.70 23.17
C TRP A 287 -3.47 3.34 23.06
N HIS A 288 -4.29 3.26 24.12
CA HIS A 288 -5.59 3.90 24.19
C HIS A 288 -5.46 5.43 24.11
N ALA A 289 -4.58 6.02 24.92
CA ALA A 289 -4.32 7.47 24.88
C ALA A 289 -3.82 7.93 23.49
N LEU A 290 -2.98 7.14 22.83
CA LEU A 290 -2.53 7.43 21.47
C LEU A 290 -3.69 7.34 20.45
N ALA A 291 -4.58 6.36 20.59
CA ALA A 291 -5.74 6.21 19.70
C ALA A 291 -6.71 7.39 19.83
N GLU A 292 -7.01 7.80 21.07
CA GLU A 292 -7.82 8.98 21.36
C GLU A 292 -7.19 10.25 20.80
N LEU A 293 -5.88 10.43 21.00
CA LEU A 293 -5.13 11.53 20.41
C LEU A 293 -5.25 11.52 18.88
N GLN A 294 -5.12 10.37 18.22
CA GLN A 294 -5.22 10.29 16.77
C GLN A 294 -6.61 10.67 16.25
N ILE A 295 -7.68 10.31 16.96
CA ILE A 295 -9.06 10.71 16.66
C ILE A 295 -9.21 12.22 16.85
N ARG A 296 -8.79 12.75 18.00
CA ARG A 296 -8.84 14.19 18.29
C ARG A 296 -8.15 15.02 17.21
N LEU A 297 -6.94 14.64 16.79
CA LEU A 297 -6.20 15.34 15.73
C LEU A 297 -6.82 15.18 14.35
N LYS A 298 -7.52 14.07 14.08
CA LYS A 298 -8.26 13.86 12.85
C LYS A 298 -9.42 14.86 12.75
N ASP A 299 -10.10 15.10 13.87
CA ASP A 299 -11.23 16.03 13.99
C ASP A 299 -10.75 17.49 13.93
N GLU A 300 -9.73 17.85 14.72
CA GLU A 300 -9.10 19.20 14.71
C GLU A 300 -8.63 19.64 13.32
N LEU A 301 -8.17 18.69 12.49
CA LEU A 301 -7.65 18.95 11.15
C LEU A 301 -8.70 18.76 10.04
N ASN A 302 -9.94 18.39 10.38
CA ASN A 302 -11.02 18.07 9.46
C ASN A 302 -10.61 17.05 8.39
N LEU A 303 -10.03 15.92 8.82
CA LEU A 303 -9.54 14.84 7.95
C LEU A 303 -10.43 13.60 8.00
N HIS A 304 -11.75 13.76 8.20
CA HIS A 304 -12.68 12.65 8.43
C HIS A 304 -12.68 11.60 7.32
N ASP A 305 -12.56 12.04 6.06
CA ASP A 305 -12.53 11.20 4.86
C ASP A 305 -11.23 10.39 4.70
N TYR A 306 -10.19 10.70 5.48
CA TYR A 306 -8.92 10.01 5.38
C TYR A 306 -8.96 8.73 6.20
N ASN A 307 -8.64 7.60 5.55
CA ASN A 307 -8.33 6.36 6.26
C ASN A 307 -6.94 6.44 6.92
N ASN A 308 -6.62 5.49 7.81
CA ASN A 308 -5.37 5.51 8.58
C ASN A 308 -4.12 5.65 7.70
N TYR A 309 -4.05 4.94 6.59
CA TYR A 309 -2.92 5.05 5.66
C TYR A 309 -2.79 6.46 5.05
N GLN A 310 -3.91 7.07 4.66
CA GLN A 310 -3.92 8.42 4.11
C GLN A 310 -3.55 9.46 5.19
N LEU A 311 -3.99 9.28 6.44
CA LEU A 311 -3.64 10.16 7.57
C LEU A 311 -2.12 10.21 7.78
N PHE A 312 -1.45 9.06 7.87
CA PHE A 312 0.00 9.01 8.05
C PHE A 312 0.79 9.44 6.82
N LYS A 313 0.18 9.51 5.63
CA LYS A 313 0.78 10.17 4.46
C LYS A 313 0.62 11.70 4.49
N ASN A 314 -0.43 12.21 5.13
CA ASN A 314 -0.69 13.64 5.23
C ASN A 314 0.40 14.34 6.06
N LYS A 315 1.12 15.29 5.43
CA LYS A 315 2.23 16.02 6.06
C LYS A 315 1.76 16.88 7.25
N ARG A 316 0.60 17.53 7.13
CA ARG A 316 0.03 18.39 8.18
C ARG A 316 -0.32 17.55 9.40
N TYR A 317 -0.97 16.41 9.20
CA TYR A 317 -1.30 15.47 10.27
C TYR A 317 -0.05 14.98 11.02
N ARG A 318 0.96 14.48 10.29
CA ARG A 318 2.23 14.01 10.91
C ARG A 318 2.92 15.08 11.73
N LYS A 319 3.00 16.31 11.22
CA LYS A 319 3.63 17.43 11.91
C LYS A 319 2.88 17.80 13.20
N HIS A 320 1.55 17.78 13.14
CA HIS A 320 0.70 18.09 14.30
C HIS A 320 0.78 16.97 15.36
N LEU A 321 0.69 15.70 14.94
CA LEU A 321 0.87 14.55 15.83
C LEU A 321 2.24 14.58 16.53
N LYS A 322 3.33 14.80 15.78
CA LYS A 322 4.67 14.95 16.35
C LYS A 322 4.74 16.09 17.37
N LYS A 323 4.18 17.26 17.03
CA LYS A 323 4.17 18.42 17.92
C LYS A 323 3.45 18.10 19.23
N VAL A 324 2.30 17.43 19.17
CA VAL A 324 1.51 17.07 20.37
C VAL A 324 2.23 16.00 21.19
N LEU A 325 2.74 14.94 20.56
CA LEU A 325 3.51 13.90 21.26
C LEU A 325 4.77 14.44 21.97
N GLN A 326 5.41 15.46 21.40
CA GLN A 326 6.57 16.11 22.03
C GLN A 326 6.18 17.06 23.15
N LYS A 327 5.11 17.86 22.97
CA LYS A 327 4.73 18.93 23.91
C LYS A 327 3.82 18.48 25.03
N GLU A 328 2.79 17.73 24.68
CA GLU A 328 1.76 17.24 25.60
C GLU A 328 2.09 15.83 26.08
N GLY A 329 2.74 15.00 25.26
CA GLY A 329 3.05 13.61 25.59
C GLY A 329 1.81 12.70 25.56
N LEU A 330 1.99 11.44 25.98
CA LEU A 330 0.92 10.53 26.31
C LEU A 330 0.84 10.44 27.83
N LYS A 331 -0.29 10.90 28.39
CA LYS A 331 -0.55 10.86 29.83
C LYS A 331 -1.54 9.73 30.12
N THR A 332 -1.15 8.86 31.04
CA THR A 332 -1.98 7.83 31.65
C THR A 332 -1.99 8.04 33.16
N ASP A 333 -2.72 7.21 33.89
CA ASP A 333 -2.73 7.26 35.36
C ASP A 333 -1.36 6.89 35.95
N ALA A 334 -0.57 6.06 35.25
CA ALA A 334 0.72 5.56 35.73
C ALA A 334 1.94 6.32 35.15
N THR A 335 1.82 6.84 33.93
CA THR A 335 2.96 7.42 33.19
C THR A 335 2.60 8.72 32.48
N HIS A 336 3.58 9.59 32.35
CA HIS A 336 3.53 10.73 31.44
C HIS A 336 4.80 10.75 30.62
N ARG A 337 4.74 10.22 29.38
CA ARG A 337 5.91 10.06 28.50
C ARG A 337 5.77 10.91 27.25
N TYR A 338 6.89 11.46 26.78
CA TYR A 338 6.95 12.31 25.59
C TYR A 338 7.66 11.59 24.46
N PHE A 339 7.16 11.76 23.25
CA PHE A 339 7.64 10.99 22.10
C PHE A 339 7.91 11.89 20.88
N ASP A 340 8.98 11.61 20.15
CA ASP A 340 9.21 12.21 18.83
C ASP A 340 8.23 11.64 17.80
N LYS A 341 8.04 10.33 17.85
CA LYS A 341 7.10 9.57 17.02
C LYS A 341 6.79 8.23 17.66
N VAL A 342 5.64 7.68 17.30
CA VAL A 342 5.22 6.32 17.64
C VAL A 342 4.95 5.55 16.36
N TYR A 343 5.41 4.30 16.27
CA TYR A 343 5.21 3.43 15.12
C TYR A 343 4.84 2.01 15.55
N THR A 344 4.13 1.28 14.68
CA THR A 344 3.88 -0.15 14.89
C THR A 344 5.12 -0.95 14.49
N ALA A 345 5.54 -1.86 15.36
CA ALA A 345 6.55 -2.86 15.10
C ALA A 345 5.96 -4.26 15.31
N TYR A 346 6.59 -5.26 14.74
CA TYR A 346 6.14 -6.65 14.79
C TYR A 346 7.30 -7.51 15.23
N SER A 347 7.07 -8.43 16.17
CA SER A 347 7.97 -9.56 16.40
C SER A 347 7.42 -10.76 15.62
N ILE A 348 8.33 -11.55 15.04
CA ILE A 348 7.98 -12.75 14.30
C ILE A 348 8.63 -13.90 15.06
N ILE A 349 7.83 -14.89 15.45
CA ILE A 349 8.28 -16.08 16.17
C ILE A 349 8.09 -17.26 15.23
N ARG A 350 9.14 -18.05 15.05
CA ARG A 350 9.08 -19.32 14.29
C ARG A 350 8.39 -20.37 15.16
N MET A 351 7.40 -21.05 14.59
CA MET A 351 6.59 -22.07 15.28
C MET A 351 6.78 -23.48 14.72
N PHE A 352 7.62 -23.67 13.69
CA PHE A 352 7.84 -24.98 13.07
C PHE A 352 9.21 -25.61 13.37
N THR A 353 9.22 -26.92 13.53
CA THR A 353 10.38 -27.81 13.40
C THR A 353 10.68 -28.08 11.92
N ASN A 354 11.84 -28.70 11.62
CA ASN A 354 12.16 -29.06 10.22
C ASN A 354 11.13 -30.04 9.63
N LYS A 355 10.64 -31.00 10.43
CA LYS A 355 9.62 -31.96 10.01
C LYS A 355 8.27 -31.29 9.72
N GLU A 356 7.86 -30.34 10.54
CA GLU A 356 6.62 -29.58 10.31
C GLU A 356 6.72 -28.70 9.07
N LEU A 357 7.90 -28.12 8.79
CA LEU A 357 8.14 -27.39 7.54
C LEU A 357 8.07 -28.32 6.33
N GLU A 358 8.68 -29.50 6.38
CA GLU A 358 8.60 -30.50 5.31
C GLU A 358 7.15 -30.90 5.03
N ASN A 359 6.39 -31.27 6.07
CA ASN A 359 4.96 -31.57 5.95
C ASN A 359 4.15 -30.39 5.38
N TYR A 360 4.47 -29.16 5.78
CA TYR A 360 3.83 -27.96 5.23
C TYR A 360 4.11 -27.80 3.74
N LEU A 361 5.36 -27.99 3.32
CA LEU A 361 5.76 -27.90 1.91
C LEU A 361 5.11 -29.02 1.06
N ASP A 362 5.03 -30.24 1.59
CA ASP A 362 4.36 -31.36 0.92
C ASP A 362 2.88 -31.07 0.63
N ASN A 363 2.22 -30.36 1.55
CA ASN A 363 0.84 -29.91 1.37
C ASN A 363 0.71 -28.64 0.48
N ASN A 364 1.82 -28.01 0.10
CA ASN A 364 1.87 -26.80 -0.73
C ASN A 364 2.82 -26.98 -1.92
N ILE A 365 2.47 -27.90 -2.83
CA ILE A 365 3.29 -28.35 -3.97
C ILE A 365 3.98 -27.19 -4.71
N LYS A 366 3.23 -26.16 -5.12
CA LYS A 366 3.80 -25.01 -5.84
C LYS A 366 4.83 -24.23 -5.02
N LEU A 367 4.62 -24.08 -3.71
CA LEU A 367 5.61 -23.43 -2.83
C LEU A 367 6.84 -24.31 -2.64
N LYS A 368 6.65 -25.63 -2.54
CA LYS A 368 7.71 -26.63 -2.45
C LYS A 368 8.63 -26.58 -3.67
N GLU A 369 8.07 -26.44 -4.88
CA GLU A 369 8.85 -26.28 -6.11
C GLU A 369 9.86 -25.13 -6.00
N TYR A 370 9.43 -23.93 -5.59
CA TYR A 370 10.35 -22.80 -5.40
C TYR A 370 11.30 -22.99 -4.22
N TYR A 371 10.83 -23.58 -3.12
CA TYR A 371 11.65 -23.80 -1.93
C TYR A 371 12.82 -24.77 -2.19
N LEU A 372 12.64 -25.73 -3.10
CA LEU A 372 13.65 -26.73 -3.46
C LEU A 372 14.64 -26.27 -4.55
N LEU A 373 14.42 -25.12 -5.18
CA LEU A 373 15.40 -24.57 -6.13
C LEU A 373 16.72 -24.26 -5.44
N GLU A 374 17.81 -24.31 -6.20
CA GLU A 374 19.07 -23.79 -5.69
C GLU A 374 18.93 -22.31 -5.34
N LEU A 375 19.52 -21.90 -4.21
CA LEU A 375 19.31 -20.57 -3.66
C LEU A 375 19.65 -19.46 -4.66
N HIS A 376 20.71 -19.64 -5.45
CA HIS A 376 21.12 -18.68 -6.45
C HIS A 376 20.07 -18.54 -7.58
N GLU A 377 19.48 -19.65 -8.04
CA GLU A 377 18.40 -19.65 -9.02
C GLU A 377 17.14 -18.98 -8.46
N LEU A 378 16.80 -19.27 -7.20
CA LEU A 378 15.64 -18.71 -6.54
C LEU A 378 15.77 -17.18 -6.39
N ILE A 379 16.94 -16.69 -5.99
CA ILE A 379 17.24 -15.26 -5.90
C ILE A 379 17.22 -14.61 -7.28
N TYR A 380 17.77 -15.26 -8.30
CA TYR A 380 17.71 -14.77 -9.67
C TYR A 380 16.27 -14.64 -10.18
N LYS A 381 15.42 -15.67 -9.97
CA LYS A 381 13.98 -15.61 -10.28
C LYS A 381 13.27 -14.50 -9.51
N PHE A 382 13.60 -14.32 -8.23
CA PHE A 382 13.04 -13.24 -7.42
C PHE A 382 13.32 -11.87 -8.03
N ARG A 383 14.58 -11.60 -8.42
CA ARG A 383 14.98 -10.32 -9.03
C ARG A 383 14.22 -10.06 -10.34
N ILE A 384 14.12 -11.05 -11.21
CA ILE A 384 13.34 -10.95 -12.46
C ILE A 384 11.87 -10.60 -12.18
N GLU A 385 11.22 -11.35 -11.28
CA GLU A 385 9.80 -11.15 -11.00
C GLU A 385 9.52 -9.86 -10.22
N GLN A 386 10.46 -9.42 -9.38
CA GLN A 386 10.44 -8.11 -8.74
C GLN A 386 10.46 -7.00 -9.79
N ASP A 387 11.39 -7.08 -10.75
CA ASP A 387 11.52 -6.09 -11.81
C ASP A 387 10.28 -6.04 -12.69
N ARG A 388 9.77 -7.20 -13.13
CA ARG A 388 8.52 -7.31 -13.90
C ARG A 388 7.33 -6.73 -13.14
N SER A 389 7.20 -7.05 -11.85
CA SER A 389 6.13 -6.53 -10.99
C SER A 389 6.22 -5.02 -10.79
N LEU A 390 7.44 -4.49 -10.69
CA LEU A 390 7.71 -3.07 -10.58
C LEU A 390 7.34 -2.35 -11.88
N ASP A 391 7.71 -2.88 -13.04
CA ASP A 391 7.36 -2.31 -14.35
C ASP A 391 5.85 -2.25 -14.56
N ASN A 392 5.15 -3.31 -14.18
CA ASN A 392 3.70 -3.35 -14.22
C ASN A 392 3.08 -2.27 -13.31
N LYS A 393 3.63 -2.06 -12.11
CA LYS A 393 3.16 -0.99 -11.20
C LYS A 393 3.44 0.40 -11.74
N LEU A 394 4.62 0.64 -12.30
CA LEU A 394 5.02 1.92 -12.89
C LEU A 394 4.19 2.24 -14.14
N SER A 395 3.96 1.25 -15.00
CA SER A 395 3.12 1.37 -16.20
C SER A 395 1.68 1.69 -15.84
N ASN A 396 1.11 0.99 -14.86
CA ASN A 396 -0.22 1.27 -14.35
C ASN A 396 -0.32 2.66 -13.71
N TYR A 397 0.73 3.12 -13.02
CA TYR A 397 0.79 4.47 -12.48
C TYR A 397 0.77 5.53 -13.59
N LYS A 398 1.60 5.36 -14.63
CA LYS A 398 1.61 6.22 -15.83
C LYS A 398 0.21 6.30 -16.44
N LYS A 399 -0.41 5.14 -16.70
CA LYS A 399 -1.76 5.04 -17.29
C LYS A 399 -2.82 5.73 -16.43
N ASN A 400 -2.82 5.51 -15.11
CA ASN A 400 -3.80 6.11 -14.21
C ASN A 400 -3.63 7.63 -14.07
N ASN A 401 -2.38 8.11 -14.06
CA ASN A 401 -2.12 9.55 -14.03
C ASN A 401 -2.59 10.23 -15.32
N ILE A 402 -2.31 9.65 -16.49
CA ILE A 402 -2.78 10.15 -17.77
C ILE A 402 -4.32 10.21 -17.77
N LYS A 403 -4.99 9.12 -17.36
CA LYS A 403 -6.45 9.09 -17.27
C LYS A 403 -7.03 10.12 -16.30
N ARG A 404 -6.35 10.40 -15.19
CA ARG A 404 -6.77 11.45 -14.25
C ARG A 404 -6.68 12.82 -14.89
N LEU A 405 -5.58 13.11 -15.58
CA LEU A 405 -5.39 14.37 -16.30
C LEU A 405 -6.42 14.52 -17.43
N GLU A 406 -6.74 13.43 -18.14
CA GLU A 406 -7.81 13.38 -19.14
C GLU A 406 -9.15 13.81 -18.53
N ASN A 407 -9.51 13.24 -17.39
CA ASN A 407 -10.75 13.58 -16.70
C ASN A 407 -10.77 15.03 -16.20
N GLU A 408 -9.68 15.51 -15.57
CA GLU A 408 -9.55 16.90 -15.12
C GLU A 408 -9.71 17.88 -16.29
N TYR A 409 -9.12 17.56 -17.45
CA TYR A 409 -9.28 18.36 -18.66
C TYR A 409 -10.72 18.35 -19.17
N GLN A 410 -11.38 17.18 -19.23
CA GLN A 410 -12.78 17.06 -19.62
C GLN A 410 -13.72 17.83 -18.67
N GLU A 411 -13.46 17.82 -17.37
CA GLU A 411 -14.23 18.59 -16.39
C GLU A 411 -14.06 20.10 -16.60
N MET A 412 -12.84 20.57 -16.88
CA MET A 412 -12.56 21.99 -17.13
C MET A 412 -13.23 22.51 -18.42
N ILE A 413 -13.19 21.75 -19.52
CA ILE A 413 -13.79 22.19 -20.80
C ILE A 413 -15.32 22.06 -20.82
N ASN A 414 -15.89 21.21 -19.97
CA ASN A 414 -17.33 20.99 -19.86
C ASN A 414 -17.97 21.75 -18.68
N ALA A 415 -17.18 22.52 -17.93
CA ALA A 415 -17.69 23.33 -16.83
C ALA A 415 -18.74 24.34 -17.35
N PRO A 416 -19.89 24.48 -16.68
CA PRO A 416 -20.95 25.36 -17.15
C PRO A 416 -20.46 26.82 -17.23
N LYS A 417 -20.90 27.52 -18.29
CA LYS A 417 -20.50 28.88 -18.76
C LYS A 417 -20.65 30.05 -17.75
N GLY A 418 -20.84 29.78 -16.47
CA GLY A 418 -21.03 30.78 -15.41
C GLY A 418 -19.74 31.45 -14.93
N GLU A 419 -18.59 30.77 -15.01
CA GLU A 419 -17.29 31.33 -14.59
C GLU A 419 -16.50 32.01 -15.73
N GLU A 420 -16.94 31.86 -16.98
CA GLU A 420 -16.27 32.45 -18.16
C GLU A 420 -16.32 33.98 -18.22
N ARG A 421 -17.11 34.64 -17.35
CA ARG A 421 -17.31 36.10 -17.40
C ARG A 421 -16.22 36.94 -16.73
N ARG A 422 -15.19 36.35 -16.10
CA ARG A 422 -14.13 37.12 -15.43
C ARG A 422 -12.79 37.20 -16.18
N ILE A 423 -12.60 36.45 -17.26
CA ILE A 423 -11.35 36.49 -18.05
C ILE A 423 -11.74 36.46 -19.54
N GLY A 424 -11.30 37.46 -20.30
CA GLY A 424 -11.81 37.78 -21.64
C GLY A 424 -11.81 36.65 -22.69
N LYS A 425 -12.73 36.78 -23.65
CA LYS A 425 -12.99 36.01 -24.89
C LYS A 425 -12.95 34.45 -24.78
N PRO A 426 -14.09 33.76 -24.99
CA PRO A 426 -14.23 32.30 -24.84
C PRO A 426 -13.34 31.42 -25.75
N ILE A 427 -12.80 31.99 -26.84
CA ILE A 427 -12.01 31.24 -27.83
C ILE A 427 -10.59 30.95 -27.31
N ASP A 428 -10.09 31.73 -26.33
CA ASP A 428 -8.71 31.61 -25.82
C ASP A 428 -8.59 30.63 -24.63
N MET A 429 -9.66 30.47 -23.83
CA MET A 429 -9.62 29.57 -22.66
C MET A 429 -9.53 28.10 -23.03
N LYS A 430 -10.25 27.64 -24.07
CA LYS A 430 -10.16 26.25 -24.51
C LYS A 430 -8.75 25.93 -25.03
N ALA A 431 -8.16 26.82 -25.82
CA ALA A 431 -6.78 26.68 -26.29
C ALA A 431 -5.79 26.68 -25.10
N PHE A 432 -5.96 27.58 -24.14
CA PHE A 432 -5.16 27.64 -22.91
C PHE A 432 -5.24 26.33 -22.09
N TYR A 433 -6.44 25.81 -21.83
CA TYR A 433 -6.62 24.56 -21.10
C TYR A 433 -6.08 23.35 -21.88
N THR A 434 -6.22 23.35 -23.21
CA THR A 434 -5.65 22.31 -24.10
C THR A 434 -4.12 22.30 -24.00
N ASN A 435 -3.49 23.47 -24.13
CA ASN A 435 -2.04 23.62 -24.01
C ASN A 435 -1.52 23.22 -22.62
N GLN A 436 -2.23 23.58 -21.53
CA GLN A 436 -1.88 23.13 -20.19
C GLN A 436 -2.00 21.62 -20.01
N TYR A 437 -3.05 21.02 -20.56
CA TYR A 437 -3.28 19.59 -20.50
C TYR A 437 -2.22 18.81 -21.29
N GLU A 438 -1.90 19.24 -22.51
CA GLU A 438 -0.85 18.64 -23.35
C GLU A 438 0.52 18.74 -22.67
N ALA A 439 0.84 19.89 -22.07
CA ALA A 439 2.06 20.06 -21.28
C ALA A 439 2.10 19.13 -20.05
N LYS A 440 0.99 18.97 -19.32
CA LYS A 440 0.89 18.07 -18.16
C LYS A 440 1.01 16.59 -18.57
N ILE A 441 0.41 16.17 -19.69
CA ILE A 441 0.56 14.81 -20.21
C ILE A 441 1.98 14.55 -20.67
N PHE A 442 2.58 15.49 -21.41
CA PHE A 442 3.96 15.38 -21.83
C PHE A 442 4.88 15.22 -20.62
N ASN A 443 4.75 16.09 -19.61
CA ASN A 443 5.52 16.00 -18.38
C ASN A 443 5.26 14.66 -17.66
N SER A 444 4.01 14.19 -17.58
CA SER A 444 3.70 12.88 -16.96
C SER A 444 4.33 11.71 -17.72
N LYS A 445 4.39 11.75 -19.06
CA LYS A 445 5.06 10.75 -19.88
C LYS A 445 6.57 10.80 -19.63
N LEU A 446 7.14 11.99 -19.71
CA LEU A 446 8.55 12.28 -19.45
C LEU A 446 8.99 11.75 -18.07
N TYR A 447 8.30 12.13 -17.00
CA TYR A 447 8.61 11.68 -15.64
C TYR A 447 8.51 10.16 -15.49
N SER A 448 7.52 9.54 -16.14
CA SER A 448 7.40 8.09 -16.10
C SER A 448 8.60 7.43 -16.79
N ASP A 449 9.02 7.94 -17.95
CA ASP A 449 10.16 7.42 -18.69
C ASP A 449 11.47 7.65 -17.92
N TYR A 450 11.60 8.77 -17.20
CA TYR A 450 12.68 8.98 -16.25
C TYR A 450 12.64 7.97 -15.10
N ILE A 451 11.48 7.64 -14.54
CA ILE A 451 11.37 6.62 -13.48
C ILE A 451 11.77 5.24 -14.00
N PHE A 452 11.40 4.88 -15.24
CA PHE A 452 11.84 3.62 -15.86
C PHE A 452 13.35 3.60 -16.09
N LYS A 453 13.93 4.67 -16.65
CA LYS A 453 15.40 4.77 -16.80
C LYS A 453 16.12 4.79 -15.45
N MET A 454 15.56 5.48 -14.46
CA MET A 454 16.07 5.49 -13.09
C MET A 454 16.02 4.10 -12.47
N LYS A 455 15.02 3.27 -12.74
CA LYS A 455 15.03 1.87 -12.27
C LYS A 455 16.31 1.19 -12.73
N ASP A 456 16.60 1.20 -14.02
CA ASP A 456 17.78 0.52 -14.59
C ASP A 456 19.11 1.06 -14.04
N ILE A 457 19.16 2.36 -13.72
CA ILE A 457 20.35 3.06 -13.23
C ILE A 457 20.49 3.00 -11.69
N LEU A 458 19.39 2.94 -10.95
CA LEU A 458 19.35 2.88 -9.49
C LEU A 458 19.40 1.43 -8.97
N LEU A 459 19.31 0.44 -9.85
CA LEU A 459 19.76 -0.94 -9.64
C LEU A 459 21.30 -1.00 -9.48
N THR A 460 21.82 -0.22 -8.53
CA THR A 460 23.22 -0.21 -8.04
C THR A 460 23.26 -0.82 -6.64
N ASP A 461 24.45 -0.89 -6.02
CA ASP A 461 24.66 -1.43 -4.65
C ASP A 461 23.69 -0.88 -3.58
N ARG A 462 23.07 0.29 -3.80
CA ARG A 462 22.08 0.89 -2.90
C ARG A 462 20.73 0.14 -2.86
N HIS A 463 20.35 -0.50 -3.96
CA HIS A 463 19.10 -1.24 -4.12
C HIS A 463 19.30 -2.75 -4.12
N LYS A 464 20.56 -3.19 -4.32
CA LYS A 464 20.93 -4.60 -4.31
C LYS A 464 20.46 -5.23 -3.00
N ASP A 465 19.57 -6.21 -3.12
CA ASP A 465 19.21 -7.05 -2.00
C ASP A 465 20.48 -7.74 -1.47
N GLU A 466 20.50 -7.99 -0.16
CA GLU A 466 21.61 -8.70 0.48
C GLU A 466 21.27 -10.21 0.60
N LEU A 467 20.33 -10.74 -0.20
CA LEU A 467 19.78 -12.09 0.00
C LEU A 467 20.86 -13.16 0.01
N GLU A 468 21.80 -13.11 -0.94
CA GLU A 468 22.92 -14.06 -1.01
C GLU A 468 23.75 -14.00 0.29
N GLN A 469 24.22 -12.82 0.69
CA GLN A 469 25.02 -12.64 1.91
C GLN A 469 24.24 -13.07 3.17
N LYS A 470 22.95 -12.76 3.20
CA LYS A 470 22.09 -12.95 4.36
C LYS A 470 21.63 -14.40 4.50
N LEU A 471 21.38 -15.11 3.40
CA LEU A 471 20.88 -16.49 3.40
C LEU A 471 22.01 -17.53 3.31
N ILE A 472 23.18 -17.19 2.76
CA ILE A 472 24.32 -18.11 2.60
C ILE A 472 25.24 -18.12 3.83
N HIS A 473 25.29 -17.05 4.63
CA HIS A 473 26.13 -16.98 5.84
C HIS A 473 25.54 -17.74 7.03
N ASP A 474 25.27 -19.02 6.84
CA ASP A 474 25.28 -20.03 7.90
C ASP A 474 26.71 -20.62 7.98
N PRO A 475 27.46 -20.43 9.08
CA PRO A 475 28.77 -21.04 9.28
C PRO A 475 28.76 -22.58 9.15
N GLN A 476 27.58 -23.22 9.18
CA GLN A 476 27.45 -24.67 9.01
C GLN A 476 27.45 -25.13 7.54
N HIS A 477 27.18 -24.26 6.56
CA HIS A 477 27.21 -24.64 5.13
C HIS A 477 28.59 -24.53 4.47
N VAL A 478 29.53 -23.77 5.07
CA VAL A 478 30.92 -23.70 4.57
C VAL A 478 31.72 -24.96 4.93
N LYS A 479 31.23 -25.81 5.84
CA LYS A 479 31.86 -27.10 6.18
C LYS A 479 31.47 -28.28 5.26
N LYS A 480 30.58 -28.08 4.29
CA LYS A 480 30.24 -29.12 3.28
C LYS A 480 30.68 -28.77 1.86
N LEU A 481 31.44 -27.69 1.69
CA LEU A 481 32.08 -27.29 0.44
C LEU A 481 33.61 -27.16 0.56
N LYS A 482 34.20 -27.85 1.54
CA LYS A 482 35.65 -28.12 1.60
C LYS A 482 35.87 -29.61 1.80
#